data_AF-W4VB50-F1
#
_entry.id   AF-W4VB50-F1
#
_cell.length_a   1.000
_cell.length_b   1.000
_cell.length_c   1.000
_cell.angle_alpha   90.00
_cell.angle_beta   90.00
_cell.angle_gamma   90.00
#
_symmetry.space_group_name_H-M   'P 1'
#
loop_
_entity.id
_entity.type
_entity.pdbx_description
1 polymer ?
#
loop_
_entity_poly.entity_id
_entity_poly.type
_entity_poly.pdbx_seq_one_letter_code
_entity_poly.pdbx_strand_id
1 'polypeptide(L)'
;MMKKRHGLLSGVLSFKIVNTVMKNEILAFLSYMVVSKHHGELDNFANFISVLSGDEKNKTLLKQQFESIDRGKLQEVITGLGIDFDISNYTVDEFGNDIDYLTSRKVRNKVKELMGFETFLLINFLFSLLIFSDKLEAIYNSENINIEDFIDKNTRRPKLSSDCVDKFKEGLEVKNIRMAEWRNKAYQDVLNSVENLPLEEKILSINLPTGSGKTLTALKAALRLKERLIEEKGYNPRIIYVLPFTSIIEQNFDVFQKVLGTTESNVLLKHHYLSQRVYQWEKEGEMESLSDSVSEHLVESWDSEIVVSTFVQLLHSIFTNRNRKLKKFHNIVNSIIILDEVQSIPHRYWNLVRETFTAMQGILTVILFL
;
A
#
# COMPACT_ATOMS: atom_id res chain seq x y z
N MET A 1 24.30 27.38 5.41
CA MET A 1 22.87 27.19 5.76
C MET A 1 22.11 26.49 4.63
N MET A 2 22.57 25.31 4.20
CA MET A 2 22.13 24.61 2.98
C MET A 2 21.12 23.49 3.27
N LYS A 3 20.14 23.74 4.14
CA LYS A 3 19.09 22.77 4.49
C LYS A 3 17.76 23.50 4.54
N LYS A 4 16.87 23.29 3.56
CA LYS A 4 15.40 23.34 3.77
C LYS A 4 14.51 23.03 2.56
N ARG A 5 15.00 22.93 1.31
CA ARG A 5 14.09 22.82 0.13
C ARG A 5 14.49 21.86 -1.00
N HIS A 6 15.31 20.84 -0.75
CA HIS A 6 15.67 19.85 -1.77
C HIS A 6 14.45 19.14 -2.39
N GLY A 7 13.39 18.90 -1.61
CA GLY A 7 12.15 18.31 -2.14
C GLY A 7 11.52 19.11 -3.28
N LEU A 8 11.51 20.46 -3.20
CA LEU A 8 10.94 21.29 -4.26
C LEU A 8 11.74 21.22 -5.57
N LEU A 9 13.08 21.26 -5.46
CA LEU A 9 13.98 21.07 -6.60
C LEU A 9 13.74 19.72 -7.28
N SER A 10 13.77 18.63 -6.50
CA SER A 10 13.50 17.29 -7.00
C SER A 10 12.11 17.18 -7.63
N GLY A 11 11.10 17.80 -7.04
CA GLY A 11 9.75 17.81 -7.58
C GLY A 11 9.65 18.45 -8.97
N VAL A 12 10.32 19.59 -9.20
CA VAL A 12 10.31 20.26 -10.51
C VAL A 12 11.04 19.40 -11.56
N LEU A 13 12.15 18.76 -11.18
CA LEU A 13 12.84 17.81 -12.05
C LEU A 13 11.96 16.60 -12.37
N SER A 14 11.28 16.02 -11.39
CA SER A 14 10.33 14.93 -11.60
C SER A 14 9.21 15.32 -12.56
N PHE A 15 8.65 16.53 -12.43
CA PHE A 15 7.68 17.04 -13.39
C PHE A 15 8.23 17.02 -14.81
N LYS A 16 9.42 17.59 -15.02
CA LYS A 16 10.03 17.68 -16.34
C LYS A 16 10.29 16.29 -16.93
N ILE A 17 10.91 15.40 -16.15
CA ILE A 17 11.26 14.04 -16.59
C ILE A 17 9.99 13.27 -16.95
N VAL A 18 9.00 13.23 -16.05
CA VAL A 18 7.75 12.50 -16.28
C VAL A 18 6.98 13.09 -17.47
N ASN A 19 6.92 14.42 -17.61
CA ASN A 19 6.27 15.04 -18.75
C ASN A 19 6.95 14.70 -20.08
N THR A 20 8.28 14.56 -20.08
CA THR A 20 9.06 14.22 -21.27
C THR A 20 8.85 12.76 -21.67
N VAL A 21 8.99 11.84 -20.71
CA VAL A 21 8.95 10.39 -20.93
C VAL A 21 7.52 9.91 -21.16
N MET A 22 6.57 10.33 -20.32
CA MET A 22 5.18 9.83 -20.35
C MET A 22 4.27 10.67 -21.24
N LYS A 23 4.71 11.87 -21.66
CA LYS A 23 3.90 12.84 -22.43
C LYS A 23 2.55 13.13 -21.77
N ASN A 24 2.53 13.12 -20.44
CA ASN A 24 1.32 13.23 -19.63
C ASN A 24 1.50 14.29 -18.54
N GLU A 25 0.99 15.50 -18.82
CA GLU A 25 1.11 16.66 -17.92
C GLU A 25 0.44 16.42 -16.55
N ILE A 26 -0.58 15.58 -16.51
CA ILE A 26 -1.31 15.23 -15.30
C ILE A 26 -0.40 14.41 -14.39
N LEU A 27 0.13 13.29 -14.91
CA LEU A 27 1.05 12.45 -14.16
C LEU A 27 2.32 13.21 -13.76
N ALA A 28 2.81 14.08 -14.65
CA ALA A 28 3.92 14.97 -14.33
C ALA A 28 3.61 15.85 -13.13
N PHE A 29 2.43 16.48 -13.09
CA PHE A 29 2.04 17.32 -11.96
C PHE A 29 1.87 16.52 -10.66
N LEU A 30 1.28 15.32 -10.72
CA LEU A 30 1.19 14.43 -9.57
C LEU A 30 2.56 14.02 -9.06
N SER A 31 3.51 13.72 -9.95
CA SER A 31 4.90 13.41 -9.57
C SER A 31 5.57 14.56 -8.83
N TYR A 32 5.36 15.80 -9.29
CA TYR A 32 5.84 17.00 -8.60
C TYR A 32 5.26 17.12 -7.20
N MET A 33 3.96 16.91 -7.03
CA MET A 33 3.32 16.98 -5.71
C MET A 33 3.88 15.94 -4.74
N VAL A 34 3.98 14.69 -5.19
CA VAL A 34 4.46 13.57 -4.38
C VAL A 34 5.91 13.79 -3.96
N VAL A 35 6.78 14.11 -4.92
CA VAL A 35 8.21 14.30 -4.66
C VAL A 35 8.48 15.59 -3.89
N SER A 36 7.71 16.65 -4.06
CA SER A 36 7.95 17.89 -3.31
C SER A 36 7.62 17.81 -1.81
N LYS A 37 6.84 16.81 -1.38
CA LYS A 37 6.40 16.64 0.02
C LYS A 37 6.87 15.34 0.67
N HIS A 38 7.75 14.55 0.07
CA HIS A 38 8.14 13.24 0.63
C HIS A 38 8.72 13.29 2.07
N HIS A 39 9.36 14.40 2.46
CA HIS A 39 9.82 14.63 3.85
C HIS A 39 8.75 15.25 4.79
N GLY A 40 7.54 15.51 4.30
CA GLY A 40 6.46 16.16 5.04
C GLY A 40 5.12 15.44 4.86
N GLU A 41 4.03 16.18 5.08
CA GLU A 41 2.66 15.72 4.85
C GLU A 41 2.16 16.19 3.48
N LEU A 42 1.28 15.39 2.87
CA LEU A 42 0.55 15.84 1.69
C LEU A 42 -0.31 17.06 2.06
N ASP A 43 -0.47 17.94 1.08
CA ASP A 43 -1.10 19.25 1.27
C ASP A 43 -2.21 19.44 0.23
N ASN A 44 -2.96 20.53 0.34
CA ASN A 44 -3.95 20.88 -0.65
C ASN A 44 -3.28 21.27 -1.98
N PHE A 45 -3.89 20.89 -3.11
CA PHE A 45 -3.42 21.22 -4.47
C PHE A 45 -3.06 22.71 -4.64
N ALA A 46 -3.86 23.62 -4.04
CA ALA A 46 -3.63 25.06 -4.10
C ALA A 46 -2.28 25.50 -3.50
N ASN A 47 -1.79 24.81 -2.47
CA ASN A 47 -0.55 25.14 -1.78
C ASN A 47 0.70 24.76 -2.59
N PHE A 48 0.61 23.72 -3.41
CA PHE A 48 1.73 23.30 -4.28
C PHE A 48 2.04 24.31 -5.38
N ILE A 49 1.01 25.03 -5.85
CA ILE A 49 1.17 26.07 -6.85
C ILE A 49 1.63 27.37 -6.19
N SER A 50 1.07 27.74 -5.03
CA SER A 50 1.40 29.01 -4.37
C SER A 50 2.86 29.09 -3.91
N VAL A 51 3.47 27.98 -3.49
CA VAL A 51 4.89 27.92 -3.09
C VAL A 51 5.83 28.31 -4.24
N LEU A 52 5.47 27.97 -5.47
CA LEU A 52 6.22 28.34 -6.68
C LEU A 52 5.80 29.72 -7.23
N SER A 53 4.55 30.13 -7.02
CA SER A 53 3.96 31.33 -7.66
C SER A 53 4.27 32.66 -6.96
N GLY A 54 4.94 32.66 -5.80
CA GLY A 54 4.90 33.79 -4.86
C GLY A 54 6.22 34.45 -4.43
N ASP A 55 7.39 33.98 -4.88
CA ASP A 55 8.64 34.59 -4.43
C ASP A 55 9.72 34.45 -5.53
N GLU A 56 10.09 35.55 -6.18
CA GLU A 56 11.26 35.62 -7.07
C GLU A 56 12.51 35.07 -6.38
N LYS A 57 12.59 35.20 -5.05
CA LYS A 57 13.67 34.59 -4.25
C LYS A 57 13.62 33.07 -4.26
N ASN A 58 12.43 32.46 -4.26
CA ASN A 58 12.30 30.99 -4.34
C ASN A 58 12.74 30.46 -5.70
N LYS A 59 12.33 31.12 -6.79
CA LYS A 59 12.73 30.73 -8.15
C LYS A 59 14.24 30.89 -8.33
N THR A 60 14.81 32.01 -7.87
CA THR A 60 16.25 32.27 -7.90
C THR A 60 17.01 31.21 -7.08
N LEU A 61 16.53 30.89 -5.87
CA LEU A 61 17.13 29.84 -5.04
C LEU A 61 17.08 28.46 -5.71
N LEU A 62 15.97 28.08 -6.34
CA LEU A 62 15.85 26.81 -7.05
C LEU A 62 16.81 26.74 -8.24
N LYS A 63 16.97 27.83 -9.01
CA LYS A 63 17.96 27.91 -10.10
C LYS A 63 19.38 27.71 -9.59
N GLN A 64 19.77 28.40 -8.52
CA GLN A 64 21.09 28.25 -7.88
C GLN A 64 21.31 26.81 -7.37
N GLN A 65 20.28 26.20 -6.80
CA GLN A 65 20.36 24.81 -6.36
C GLN A 65 20.51 23.84 -7.53
N PHE A 66 19.76 24.07 -8.62
CA PHE A 66 19.86 23.27 -9.84
C PHE A 66 21.26 23.35 -10.47
N GLU A 67 21.88 24.54 -10.49
CA GLU A 67 23.26 24.73 -10.96
C GLU A 67 24.29 23.98 -10.13
N SER A 68 24.03 23.78 -8.84
CA SER A 68 24.93 23.06 -7.94
C SER A 68 24.86 21.53 -8.05
N ILE A 69 23.90 20.98 -8.83
CA ILE A 69 23.75 19.53 -9.02
C ILE A 69 24.90 19.00 -9.89
N ASP A 70 25.50 17.90 -9.45
CA ASP A 70 26.40 17.09 -10.27
C ASP A 70 25.59 16.37 -11.37
N ARG A 71 25.53 16.99 -12.56
CA ARG A 71 24.77 16.49 -13.71
C ARG A 71 25.28 15.15 -14.21
N GLY A 72 26.59 14.88 -14.09
CA GLY A 72 27.19 13.62 -14.52
C GLY A 72 26.64 12.46 -13.71
N LYS A 73 26.71 12.56 -12.37
CA LYS A 73 26.13 11.55 -11.48
C LYS A 73 24.63 11.38 -11.65
N LEU A 74 23.90 12.48 -11.83
CA LEU A 74 22.46 12.40 -12.04
C LEU A 74 22.13 11.72 -13.39
N GLN A 75 22.90 11.96 -14.45
CA GLN A 75 22.76 11.27 -15.73
C GLN A 75 23.06 9.77 -15.60
N GLU A 76 24.08 9.38 -14.83
CA GLU A 76 24.37 7.97 -14.54
C GLU A 76 23.18 7.27 -13.89
N VAL A 77 22.55 7.90 -12.88
CA VAL A 77 21.34 7.36 -12.23
C VAL A 77 20.18 7.25 -13.21
N ILE A 78 19.89 8.29 -13.99
CA ILE A 78 18.80 8.30 -14.99
C ILE A 78 18.99 7.19 -16.03
N THR A 79 20.22 7.04 -16.52
CA THR A 79 20.58 6.01 -17.50
C THR A 79 20.49 4.61 -16.90
N GLY A 80 20.96 4.43 -15.66
CA GLY A 80 20.87 3.16 -14.93
C GLY A 80 19.43 2.71 -14.66
N LEU A 81 18.50 3.66 -14.53
CA LEU A 81 17.06 3.41 -14.42
C LEU A 81 16.38 3.20 -15.78
N GLY A 82 17.09 3.32 -16.91
CA GLY A 82 16.53 3.19 -18.25
C GLY A 82 15.57 4.31 -18.64
N ILE A 83 15.70 5.49 -18.02
CA ILE A 83 14.84 6.64 -18.27
C ILE A 83 15.41 7.44 -19.46
N ASP A 84 14.62 7.62 -20.51
CA ASP A 84 14.98 8.41 -21.69
C ASP A 84 14.89 9.93 -21.40
N PHE A 85 15.89 10.44 -20.69
CA PHE A 85 16.03 11.86 -20.37
C PHE A 85 17.50 12.28 -20.31
N ASP A 86 17.82 13.38 -20.98
CA ASP A 86 19.17 13.96 -20.99
C ASP A 86 19.22 15.17 -20.05
N ILE A 87 19.74 14.95 -18.84
CA ILE A 87 19.92 16.02 -17.84
C ILE A 87 21.14 16.90 -18.18
N SER A 88 22.09 16.39 -18.97
CA SER A 88 23.31 17.12 -19.31
C SER A 88 23.00 18.33 -20.19
N ASN A 89 22.10 18.14 -21.16
CA ASN A 89 21.63 19.19 -22.06
C ASN A 89 20.52 20.07 -21.47
N TYR A 90 19.95 19.72 -20.32
CA TYR A 90 18.90 20.51 -19.68
C TYR A 90 19.46 21.74 -18.96
N THR A 91 19.18 22.92 -19.49
CA THR A 91 19.75 24.20 -19.03
C THR A 91 19.00 24.81 -17.84
N VAL A 92 19.65 25.72 -17.13
CA VAL A 92 19.05 26.44 -15.98
C VAL A 92 17.90 27.34 -16.42
N ASP A 93 17.96 27.86 -17.65
CA ASP A 93 16.89 28.66 -18.22
C ASP A 93 15.68 27.80 -18.60
N GLU A 94 15.89 26.61 -19.18
CA GLU A 94 14.82 25.64 -19.40
C GLU A 94 14.18 25.21 -18.08
N PHE A 95 14.98 24.96 -17.03
CA PHE A 95 14.49 24.71 -15.68
C PHE A 95 13.64 25.87 -15.13
N GLY A 96 14.07 27.12 -15.36
CA GLY A 96 13.30 28.30 -15.03
C GLY A 96 11.95 28.36 -15.76
N ASN A 97 11.94 28.03 -17.06
CA ASN A 97 10.74 28.00 -17.89
C ASN A 97 9.76 26.90 -17.44
N ASP A 98 10.26 25.75 -17.00
CA ASP A 98 9.43 24.67 -16.48
C ASP A 98 8.76 25.05 -15.13
N ILE A 99 9.43 25.84 -14.28
CA ILE A 99 8.81 26.44 -13.08
C ILE A 99 7.66 27.38 -13.47
N ASP A 100 7.86 28.23 -14.47
CA ASP A 100 6.81 29.14 -14.97
C ASP A 100 5.64 28.36 -15.58
N TYR A 101 5.94 27.27 -16.30
CA TYR A 101 4.93 26.40 -16.87
C TYR A 101 4.10 25.69 -15.78
N LEU A 102 4.76 25.13 -14.76
CA LEU A 102 4.13 24.47 -13.61
C LEU A 102 3.14 25.40 -12.88
N THR A 103 3.45 26.69 -12.80
CA THR A 103 2.59 27.70 -12.16
C THR A 103 1.57 28.32 -13.11
N SER A 104 1.62 27.99 -14.40
CA SER A 104 0.76 28.57 -15.43
C SER A 104 -0.72 28.22 -15.22
N ARG A 105 -1.61 29.09 -15.72
CA ARG A 105 -3.06 28.84 -15.68
C ARG A 105 -3.46 27.56 -16.44
N LYS A 106 -2.68 27.18 -17.46
CA LYS A 106 -2.92 25.98 -18.27
C LYS A 106 -2.80 24.70 -17.42
N VAL A 107 -1.70 24.56 -16.68
CA VAL A 107 -1.49 23.41 -15.78
C VAL A 107 -2.55 23.42 -14.67
N ARG A 108 -2.83 24.57 -14.06
CA ARG A 108 -3.86 24.68 -13.01
C ARG A 108 -5.25 24.24 -13.49
N ASN A 109 -5.64 24.58 -14.71
CA ASN A 109 -6.93 24.20 -15.26
C ASN A 109 -7.00 22.68 -15.50
N LYS A 110 -5.96 22.07 -16.08
CA LYS A 110 -5.89 20.62 -16.26
C LYS A 110 -5.93 19.84 -14.94
N VAL A 111 -5.29 20.36 -13.89
CA VAL A 111 -5.30 19.71 -12.57
C VAL A 111 -6.70 19.74 -11.93
N LYS A 112 -7.51 20.77 -12.20
CA LYS A 112 -8.90 20.81 -11.68
C LYS A 112 -9.77 19.69 -12.26
N GLU A 113 -9.46 19.24 -13.48
CA GLU A 113 -10.17 18.12 -14.12
C GLU A 113 -9.93 16.79 -13.41
N LEU A 114 -8.92 16.73 -12.52
CA LEU A 114 -8.53 15.52 -11.78
C LEU A 114 -9.08 15.43 -10.37
N MET A 115 -9.94 16.35 -9.93
CA MET A 115 -10.53 16.24 -8.60
C MET A 115 -11.48 15.04 -8.57
N GLY A 116 -11.11 14.00 -7.83
CA GLY A 116 -11.86 12.75 -7.73
C GLY A 116 -11.17 11.72 -6.83
N PHE A 117 -11.89 10.64 -6.50
CA PHE A 117 -11.38 9.57 -5.65
C PHE A 117 -10.22 8.82 -6.32
N GLU A 118 -10.27 8.61 -7.63
CA GLU A 118 -9.24 7.89 -8.38
C GLU A 118 -7.90 8.62 -8.30
N THR A 119 -7.90 9.94 -8.53
CA THR A 119 -6.68 10.77 -8.38
C THR A 119 -6.20 10.79 -6.94
N PHE A 120 -7.10 10.89 -5.96
CA PHE A 120 -6.74 10.83 -4.55
C PHE A 120 -6.03 9.52 -4.20
N LEU A 121 -6.59 8.38 -4.63
CA LEU A 121 -6.01 7.06 -4.42
C LEU A 121 -4.67 6.92 -5.17
N LEU A 122 -4.56 7.44 -6.39
CA LEU A 122 -3.31 7.43 -7.16
C LEU A 122 -2.22 8.26 -6.48
N ILE A 123 -2.53 9.46 -5.96
CA ILE A 123 -1.57 10.26 -5.20
C ILE A 123 -1.13 9.52 -3.95
N ASN A 124 -2.07 8.93 -3.20
CA ASN A 124 -1.75 8.17 -2.01
C ASN A 124 -0.87 6.95 -2.34
N PHE A 125 -1.13 6.28 -3.46
CA PHE A 125 -0.32 5.16 -3.95
C PHE A 125 1.11 5.59 -4.27
N LEU A 126 1.28 6.58 -5.14
CA LEU A 126 2.60 7.09 -5.53
C LEU A 126 3.37 7.64 -4.32
N PHE A 127 2.68 8.35 -3.42
CA PHE A 127 3.28 8.86 -2.20
C PHE A 127 3.70 7.71 -1.28
N SER A 128 2.85 6.69 -1.11
CA SER A 128 3.14 5.50 -0.30
C SER A 128 4.38 4.75 -0.79
N LEU A 129 4.51 4.55 -2.10
CA LEU A 129 5.67 3.92 -2.71
C LEU A 129 6.95 4.72 -2.45
N LEU A 130 6.89 6.04 -2.62
CA LEU A 130 8.05 6.91 -2.43
C LEU A 130 8.51 6.91 -0.97
N ILE A 131 7.60 7.11 -0.01
CA ILE A 131 7.96 7.17 1.42
C ILE A 131 8.39 5.82 1.98
N PHE A 132 7.88 4.72 1.42
CA PHE A 132 8.34 3.38 1.73
C PHE A 132 9.79 3.24 1.27
N SER A 133 10.06 3.49 0.00
CA SER A 133 11.40 3.36 -0.60
C SER A 133 12.45 4.25 0.08
N ASP A 134 12.12 5.53 0.33
CA ASP A 134 13.01 6.50 0.99
C ASP A 134 13.42 6.04 2.41
N LYS A 135 12.47 5.54 3.20
CA LYS A 135 12.77 5.03 4.55
C LYS A 135 13.52 3.72 4.52
N LEU A 136 13.19 2.86 3.56
CA LEU A 136 13.83 1.58 3.40
C LEU A 136 15.31 1.75 3.04
N GLU A 137 15.63 2.67 2.12
CA GLU A 137 17.00 3.06 1.79
C GLU A 137 17.73 3.67 3.00
N ALA A 138 17.07 4.54 3.77
CA ALA A 138 17.66 5.13 4.97
C ALA A 138 18.00 4.07 6.02
N ILE A 139 17.12 3.08 6.23
CA ILE A 139 17.34 1.96 7.15
C ILE A 139 18.53 1.12 6.67
N TYR A 140 18.49 0.69 5.40
CA TYR A 140 19.55 -0.10 4.77
C TYR A 140 20.94 0.52 4.97
N ASN A 141 21.07 1.83 4.69
CA ASN A 141 22.32 2.57 4.84
C ASN A 141 22.74 2.74 6.31
N SER A 142 21.78 2.95 7.22
CA SER A 142 22.09 3.17 8.65
C SER A 142 22.54 1.90 9.38
N GLU A 143 22.02 0.75 8.97
CA GLU A 143 22.30 -0.54 9.59
C GLU A 143 23.42 -1.31 8.87
N ASN A 144 24.00 -0.75 7.80
CA ASN A 144 25.03 -1.38 6.96
C ASN A 144 24.65 -2.82 6.54
N ILE A 145 23.38 -3.01 6.19
CA ILE A 145 22.86 -4.32 5.81
C ILE A 145 23.45 -4.69 4.45
N ASN A 146 23.80 -5.95 4.22
CA ASN A 146 24.16 -6.43 2.89
C ASN A 146 22.92 -6.44 1.98
N ILE A 147 23.06 -6.04 0.71
CA ILE A 147 21.93 -5.98 -0.24
C ILE A 147 21.24 -7.33 -0.46
N GLU A 148 21.98 -8.43 -0.45
CA GLU A 148 21.47 -9.78 -0.67
C GLU A 148 20.62 -10.22 0.54
N ASP A 149 21.16 -10.06 1.75
CA ASP A 149 20.43 -10.31 3.00
C ASP A 149 19.20 -9.40 3.12
N PHE A 150 19.34 -8.15 2.70
CA PHE A 150 18.26 -7.17 2.71
C PHE A 150 17.14 -7.60 1.75
N ILE A 151 17.45 -8.02 0.53
CA ILE A 151 16.46 -8.51 -0.42
C ILE A 151 15.81 -9.79 0.12
N ASP A 152 16.59 -10.77 0.57
CA ASP A 152 16.04 -12.04 1.07
C ASP A 152 15.08 -11.82 2.25
N LYS A 153 15.49 -11.04 3.25
CA LYS A 153 14.68 -10.76 4.44
C LYS A 153 13.40 -9.97 4.14
N ASN A 154 13.46 -8.99 3.23
CA ASN A 154 12.36 -8.04 3.02
C ASN A 154 11.47 -8.36 1.81
N THR A 155 11.87 -9.26 0.91
CA THR A 155 11.11 -9.56 -0.32
C THR A 155 10.57 -10.98 -0.38
N ARG A 156 10.91 -11.84 0.60
CA ARG A 156 10.42 -13.21 0.66
C ARG A 156 8.92 -13.24 0.96
N ARG A 157 8.14 -13.52 -0.07
CA ARG A 157 6.69 -13.73 -0.01
C ARG A 157 6.37 -15.22 -0.14
N PRO A 158 6.19 -15.96 0.98
CA PRO A 158 5.95 -17.40 0.93
C PRO A 158 4.64 -17.74 0.22
N LYS A 159 4.61 -18.84 -0.54
CA LYS A 159 3.39 -19.32 -1.19
C LYS A 159 2.46 -19.93 -0.14
N LEU A 160 1.27 -19.37 -0.02
CA LEU A 160 0.21 -19.89 0.85
C LEU A 160 -0.77 -20.71 0.02
N SER A 161 -0.97 -21.98 0.40
CA SER A 161 -2.00 -22.83 -0.17
C SER A 161 -3.30 -22.68 0.60
N SER A 162 -4.42 -22.63 -0.10
CA SER A 162 -5.75 -22.61 0.51
C SER A 162 -6.09 -23.91 1.24
N ASP A 163 -5.38 -25.01 0.97
CA ASP A 163 -5.61 -26.33 1.61
C ASP A 163 -5.22 -26.36 3.09
N CYS A 164 -4.45 -25.39 3.58
CA CYS A 164 -4.11 -25.28 5.00
C CYS A 164 -5.37 -25.19 5.88
N VAL A 165 -6.43 -24.54 5.37
CA VAL A 165 -7.70 -24.41 6.09
C VAL A 165 -8.43 -25.75 6.17
N ASP A 166 -8.40 -26.55 5.12
CA ASP A 166 -9.04 -27.87 5.10
C ASP A 166 -8.32 -28.84 6.04
N LYS A 167 -6.99 -28.87 6.00
CA LYS A 167 -6.17 -29.66 6.94
C LYS A 167 -6.44 -29.30 8.40
N PHE A 168 -6.52 -28.00 8.69
CA PHE A 168 -6.84 -27.54 10.04
C PHE A 168 -8.25 -27.98 10.46
N LYS A 169 -9.22 -27.87 9.55
CA LYS A 169 -10.62 -28.22 9.79
C LYS A 169 -10.83 -29.71 10.04
N GLU A 170 -10.09 -30.58 9.36
CA GLU A 170 -10.10 -32.03 9.59
C GLU A 170 -9.67 -32.41 11.02
N GLY A 171 -8.77 -31.62 11.61
CA GLY A 171 -8.31 -31.80 13.00
C GLY A 171 -9.26 -31.27 14.08
N LEU A 172 -10.38 -30.61 13.71
CA LEU A 172 -11.31 -30.05 14.68
C LEU A 172 -12.23 -31.11 15.28
N GLU A 173 -12.35 -31.09 16.60
CA GLU A 173 -13.26 -31.98 17.33
C GLU A 173 -14.73 -31.67 17.00
N VAL A 174 -15.48 -32.70 16.57
CA VAL A 174 -16.90 -32.59 16.24
C VAL A 174 -17.74 -32.75 17.50
N LYS A 175 -18.06 -31.63 18.17
CA LYS A 175 -18.90 -31.62 19.38
C LYS A 175 -20.40 -31.74 19.10
N ASN A 176 -20.86 -31.28 17.93
CA ASN A 176 -22.26 -31.33 17.52
C ASN A 176 -22.36 -31.57 16.01
N ILE A 177 -22.92 -32.72 15.64
CA ILE A 177 -22.97 -33.21 14.25
C ILE A 177 -23.81 -32.27 13.37
N ARG A 178 -25.03 -31.91 13.79
CA ARG A 178 -25.92 -31.03 13.01
C ARG A 178 -25.28 -29.66 12.74
N MET A 179 -24.64 -29.07 13.74
CA MET A 179 -23.92 -27.81 13.57
C MET A 179 -22.71 -27.96 12.67
N ALA A 180 -21.98 -29.09 12.76
CA ALA A 180 -20.84 -29.36 11.88
C ALA A 180 -21.28 -29.55 10.42
N GLU A 181 -22.36 -30.28 10.16
CA GLU A 181 -22.95 -30.42 8.82
C GLU A 181 -23.37 -29.08 8.23
N TRP A 182 -24.03 -28.24 9.02
CA TRP A 182 -24.45 -26.92 8.57
C TRP A 182 -23.26 -25.99 8.26
N ARG A 183 -22.24 -25.98 9.13
CA ARG A 183 -20.99 -25.25 8.86
C ARG A 183 -20.29 -25.78 7.61
N ASN A 184 -20.26 -27.10 7.41
CA ASN A 184 -19.67 -27.72 6.23
C ASN A 184 -20.41 -27.33 4.96
N LYS A 185 -21.75 -27.32 4.99
CA LYS A 185 -22.55 -26.87 3.86
C LYS A 185 -22.26 -25.41 3.52
N ALA A 186 -22.33 -24.51 4.51
CA ALA A 186 -22.01 -23.10 4.33
C ALA A 186 -20.59 -22.88 3.77
N TYR A 187 -19.62 -23.65 4.27
CA TYR A 187 -18.24 -23.62 3.78
C TYR A 187 -18.13 -24.03 2.30
N GLN A 188 -18.78 -25.13 1.92
CA GLN A 188 -18.77 -25.62 0.53
C GLN A 188 -19.54 -24.69 -0.42
N ASP A 189 -20.67 -24.12 0.01
CA ASP A 189 -21.46 -23.17 -0.78
C ASP A 189 -20.63 -21.92 -1.13
N VAL A 190 -19.89 -21.38 -0.15
CA VAL A 190 -18.99 -20.24 -0.38
C VAL A 190 -17.84 -20.63 -1.31
N LEU A 191 -17.23 -21.80 -1.11
CA LEU A 191 -16.14 -22.25 -1.99
C LEU A 191 -16.59 -22.40 -3.43
N ASN A 192 -17.71 -23.06 -3.67
CA ASN A 192 -18.29 -23.20 -5.00
C ASN A 192 -18.59 -21.83 -5.63
N SER A 193 -19.01 -20.85 -4.84
CA SER A 193 -19.21 -19.48 -5.32
C SER A 193 -17.89 -18.82 -5.71
N VAL A 194 -16.82 -19.00 -4.91
CA VAL A 194 -15.49 -18.47 -5.20
C VAL A 194 -14.87 -19.15 -6.43
N GLU A 195 -15.09 -20.44 -6.68
CA GLU A 195 -14.60 -21.12 -7.91
C GLU A 195 -15.21 -20.54 -9.17
N ASN A 196 -16.50 -20.23 -9.14
CA ASN A 196 -17.26 -19.79 -10.32
C ASN A 196 -17.33 -18.26 -10.45
N LEU A 197 -16.69 -17.52 -9.54
CA LEU A 197 -16.72 -16.07 -9.51
C LEU A 197 -16.00 -15.47 -10.75
N PRO A 198 -16.61 -14.56 -11.51
CA PRO A 198 -15.91 -13.74 -12.50
C PRO A 198 -14.92 -12.81 -11.78
N LEU A 199 -13.62 -12.88 -12.12
CA LEU A 199 -12.57 -12.12 -11.41
C LEU A 199 -12.61 -10.60 -11.71
N GLU A 200 -13.49 -10.17 -12.60
CA GLU A 200 -13.86 -8.77 -12.81
C GLU A 200 -14.71 -8.22 -11.64
N GLU A 201 -15.44 -9.10 -10.93
CA GLU A 201 -16.20 -8.75 -9.74
C GLU A 201 -15.27 -8.58 -8.54
N LYS A 202 -15.19 -7.34 -8.04
CA LYS A 202 -14.24 -6.96 -6.99
C LYS A 202 -14.90 -6.54 -5.68
N ILE A 203 -16.23 -6.48 -5.63
CA ILE A 203 -16.98 -6.29 -4.38
C ILE A 203 -17.88 -7.50 -4.18
N LEU A 204 -17.61 -8.24 -3.11
CA LEU A 204 -18.20 -9.53 -2.81
C LEU A 204 -18.80 -9.50 -1.41
N SER A 205 -19.81 -10.33 -1.14
CA SER A 205 -20.42 -10.44 0.19
C SER A 205 -20.65 -11.91 0.55
N ILE A 206 -20.24 -12.30 1.76
CA ILE A 206 -20.54 -13.61 2.35
C ILE A 206 -21.47 -13.38 3.53
N ASN A 207 -22.75 -13.69 3.33
CA ASN A 207 -23.77 -13.56 4.36
C ASN A 207 -23.97 -14.88 5.08
N LEU A 208 -23.27 -15.06 6.20
CA LEU A 208 -23.38 -16.25 7.05
C LEU A 208 -23.86 -15.85 8.46
N PRO A 209 -24.81 -16.58 9.07
CA PRO A 209 -25.21 -16.30 10.46
C PRO A 209 -24.04 -16.48 11.44
N THR A 210 -24.19 -15.95 12.64
CA THR A 210 -23.24 -16.20 13.73
C THR A 210 -23.14 -17.70 14.04
N GLY A 211 -21.94 -18.18 14.34
CA GLY A 211 -21.70 -19.61 14.60
C GLY A 211 -21.53 -20.49 13.36
N SER A 212 -21.59 -19.94 12.13
CA SER A 212 -21.38 -20.68 10.87
C SER A 212 -19.93 -21.04 10.55
N GLY A 213 -18.97 -20.67 11.39
CA GLY A 213 -17.55 -20.79 11.06
C GLY A 213 -17.06 -19.73 10.06
N LYS A 214 -17.70 -18.55 10.06
CA LYS A 214 -17.41 -17.40 9.17
C LYS A 214 -15.92 -17.10 9.03
N THR A 215 -15.17 -17.09 10.13
CA THR A 215 -13.72 -16.84 10.15
C THR A 215 -12.92 -17.79 9.25
N LEU A 216 -13.14 -19.12 9.39
CA LEU A 216 -12.44 -20.12 8.58
C LEU A 216 -12.92 -20.10 7.13
N THR A 217 -14.24 -19.96 6.93
CA THR A 217 -14.82 -19.87 5.58
C THR A 217 -14.28 -18.65 4.82
N ALA A 218 -14.17 -17.50 5.48
CA ALA A 218 -13.64 -16.28 4.88
C ALA A 218 -12.14 -16.39 4.56
N LEU A 219 -11.35 -16.99 5.47
CA LEU A 219 -9.94 -17.23 5.22
C LEU A 219 -9.73 -18.17 4.03
N LYS A 220 -10.48 -19.29 3.97
CA LYS A 220 -10.42 -20.21 2.82
C LYS A 220 -10.83 -19.50 1.53
N ALA A 221 -11.94 -18.76 1.55
CA ALA A 221 -12.43 -18.01 0.39
C ALA A 221 -11.36 -17.03 -0.13
N ALA A 222 -10.71 -16.29 0.76
CA ALA A 222 -9.67 -15.33 0.38
C ALA A 222 -8.39 -16.00 -0.13
N LEU A 223 -7.94 -17.09 0.50
CA LEU A 223 -6.79 -17.86 0.02
C LEU A 223 -7.06 -18.49 -1.34
N ARG A 224 -8.27 -19.04 -1.54
CA ARG A 224 -8.65 -19.62 -2.83
C ARG A 224 -8.78 -18.55 -3.92
N LEU A 225 -9.38 -17.41 -3.60
CA LEU A 225 -9.44 -16.27 -4.51
C LEU A 225 -8.05 -15.76 -4.87
N LYS A 226 -7.13 -15.70 -3.91
CA LYS A 226 -5.72 -15.36 -4.14
C LYS A 226 -5.05 -16.34 -5.13
N GLU A 227 -5.24 -17.65 -4.96
CA GLU A 227 -4.74 -18.66 -5.91
C GLU A 227 -5.27 -18.40 -7.32
N ARG A 228 -6.59 -18.19 -7.47
CA ARG A 228 -7.22 -17.88 -8.76
C ARG A 228 -6.67 -16.60 -9.39
N LEU A 229 -6.48 -15.52 -8.61
CA LEU A 229 -5.91 -14.27 -9.12
C LEU A 229 -4.46 -14.44 -9.59
N ILE A 230 -3.67 -15.28 -8.91
CA ILE A 230 -2.31 -15.62 -9.37
C ILE A 230 -2.37 -16.40 -10.68
N GLU A 231 -3.19 -17.44 -10.75
CA GLU A 231 -3.27 -18.36 -11.89
C GLU A 231 -3.89 -17.73 -13.14
N GLU A 232 -4.98 -16.96 -12.97
CA GLU A 232 -5.79 -16.45 -14.08
C GLU A 232 -5.48 -14.98 -14.44
N LYS A 233 -4.96 -14.18 -13.50
CA LYS A 233 -4.65 -12.75 -13.71
C LYS A 233 -3.16 -12.40 -13.55
N GLY A 234 -2.34 -13.34 -13.08
CA GLY A 234 -0.88 -13.18 -13.03
C GLY A 234 -0.35 -12.25 -11.93
N TYR A 235 -1.14 -11.96 -10.89
CA TYR A 235 -0.68 -11.14 -9.77
C TYR A 235 -0.94 -11.80 -8.41
N ASN A 236 -0.05 -11.54 -7.44
CA ASN A 236 -0.10 -12.12 -6.09
C ASN A 236 -0.62 -11.11 -5.04
N PRO A 237 -1.93 -11.09 -4.74
CA PRO A 237 -2.48 -10.18 -3.74
C PRO A 237 -2.08 -10.56 -2.31
N ARG A 238 -1.93 -9.56 -1.45
CA ARG A 238 -1.94 -9.73 0.01
C ARG A 238 -3.39 -9.88 0.50
N ILE A 239 -3.61 -10.49 1.67
CA ILE A 239 -4.92 -10.58 2.30
C ILE A 239 -4.92 -9.67 3.54
N ILE A 240 -5.90 -8.77 3.64
CA ILE A 240 -6.03 -7.84 4.76
C ILE A 240 -7.36 -8.12 5.45
N TYR A 241 -7.31 -8.79 6.60
CA TYR A 241 -8.48 -9.11 7.42
C TYR A 241 -8.73 -8.02 8.46
N VAL A 242 -9.87 -7.34 8.36
CA VAL A 242 -10.17 -6.14 9.15
C VAL A 242 -11.37 -6.37 10.06
N LEU A 243 -11.19 -6.04 11.33
CA LEU A 243 -12.16 -6.26 12.41
C LEU A 243 -12.44 -4.96 13.19
N PRO A 244 -13.57 -4.85 13.89
CA PRO A 244 -13.90 -3.64 14.65
C PRO A 244 -13.22 -3.54 16.02
N PHE A 245 -13.00 -4.66 16.70
CA PHE A 245 -12.54 -4.68 18.08
C PHE A 245 -11.22 -5.44 18.23
N THR A 246 -10.31 -4.91 19.04
CA THR A 246 -9.00 -5.51 19.28
C THR A 246 -9.08 -6.89 19.94
N SER A 247 -10.08 -7.13 20.80
CA SER A 247 -10.27 -8.44 21.44
C SER A 247 -10.54 -9.57 20.43
N ILE A 248 -11.29 -9.27 19.36
CA ILE A 248 -11.60 -10.25 18.31
C ILE A 248 -10.41 -10.43 17.37
N ILE A 249 -9.57 -9.39 17.20
CA ILE A 249 -8.33 -9.47 16.43
C ILE A 249 -7.38 -10.51 17.03
N GLU A 250 -7.15 -10.48 18.34
CA GLU A 250 -6.27 -11.45 19.01
C GLU A 250 -6.77 -12.88 18.80
N GLN A 251 -8.08 -13.12 18.98
CA GLN A 251 -8.68 -14.44 18.77
C GLN A 251 -8.55 -14.92 17.33
N ASN A 252 -8.86 -14.06 16.35
CA ASN A 252 -8.76 -14.44 14.93
C ASN A 252 -7.30 -14.65 14.51
N PHE A 253 -6.37 -13.83 15.02
CA PHE A 253 -4.95 -14.00 14.76
C PHE A 253 -4.43 -15.35 15.27
N ASP A 254 -4.79 -15.73 16.49
CA ASP A 254 -4.41 -17.04 17.07
C ASP A 254 -4.99 -18.21 16.26
N VAL A 255 -6.21 -18.07 15.75
CA VAL A 255 -6.81 -19.07 14.84
C VAL A 255 -6.01 -19.13 13.53
N PHE A 256 -5.66 -17.99 12.94
CA PHE A 256 -4.90 -17.96 11.69
C PHE A 256 -3.49 -18.53 11.85
N GLN A 257 -2.80 -18.27 12.96
CA GLN A 257 -1.51 -18.88 13.27
C GLN A 257 -1.60 -20.41 13.28
N LYS A 258 -2.65 -20.96 13.92
CA LYS A 258 -2.88 -22.42 13.96
C LYS A 258 -3.22 -23.00 12.59
N VAL A 259 -4.02 -22.29 11.80
CA VAL A 259 -4.39 -22.72 10.43
C VAL A 259 -3.16 -22.73 9.51
N LEU A 260 -2.33 -21.70 9.58
CA LEU A 260 -1.16 -21.53 8.72
C LEU A 260 0.04 -22.36 9.21
N GLY A 261 0.05 -22.74 10.49
CA GLY A 261 1.12 -23.56 11.08
C GLY A 261 2.46 -22.82 11.19
N THR A 262 2.44 -21.50 11.29
CA THR A 262 3.66 -20.66 11.32
C THR A 262 3.47 -19.44 12.21
N THR A 263 4.58 -18.97 12.77
CA THR A 263 4.69 -17.71 13.53
C THR A 263 5.49 -16.64 12.79
N GLU A 264 5.89 -16.89 11.54
CA GLU A 264 6.62 -15.92 10.74
C GLU A 264 5.76 -14.71 10.36
N SER A 265 6.30 -13.51 10.58
CA SER A 265 5.65 -12.23 10.31
C SER A 265 5.54 -11.91 8.82
N ASN A 266 6.37 -12.52 7.96
CA ASN A 266 6.20 -12.46 6.50
C ASN A 266 4.94 -13.20 6.00
N VAL A 267 4.47 -14.20 6.76
CA VAL A 267 3.22 -14.92 6.48
C VAL A 267 2.04 -14.21 7.12
N LEU A 268 2.09 -13.97 8.44
CA LEU A 268 0.94 -13.50 9.20
C LEU A 268 1.35 -12.40 10.19
N LEU A 269 0.75 -11.23 10.06
CA LEU A 269 0.99 -10.07 10.92
C LEU A 269 -0.30 -9.57 11.55
N LYS A 270 -0.26 -9.25 12.84
CA LYS A 270 -1.28 -8.42 13.49
C LYS A 270 -0.77 -7.02 13.70
N HIS A 271 -1.59 -6.02 13.40
CA HIS A 271 -1.27 -4.63 13.68
C HIS A 271 -2.50 -3.85 14.13
N HIS A 272 -2.52 -3.46 15.41
CA HIS A 272 -3.43 -2.54 16.05
C HIS A 272 -2.64 -1.65 17.03
N TYR A 273 -3.31 -0.73 17.73
CA TYR A 273 -2.64 0.28 18.57
C TYR A 273 -1.84 -0.30 19.76
N LEU A 274 -2.05 -1.57 20.12
CA LEU A 274 -1.34 -2.29 21.19
C LEU A 274 -0.32 -3.30 20.69
N SER A 275 -0.23 -3.53 19.37
CA SER A 275 0.68 -4.54 18.83
C SER A 275 2.12 -4.10 19.04
N GLN A 276 2.96 -5.05 19.44
CA GLN A 276 4.41 -4.86 19.39
C GLN A 276 4.85 -4.75 17.92
N ARG A 277 5.89 -3.97 17.66
CA ARG A 277 6.46 -3.79 16.31
C ARG A 277 7.68 -4.69 16.13
N VAL A 278 7.49 -5.98 16.34
CA VAL A 278 8.52 -6.99 16.13
C VAL A 278 8.15 -7.76 14.88
N TYR A 279 9.11 -7.90 13.96
CA TYR A 279 8.94 -8.68 12.76
C TYR A 279 9.88 -9.89 12.82
N GLN A 280 9.28 -11.08 12.87
CA GLN A 280 9.98 -12.34 13.07
C GLN A 280 9.94 -13.18 11.80
N TRP A 281 10.99 -13.97 11.56
CA TRP A 281 11.06 -14.86 10.41
C TRP A 281 11.87 -16.10 10.76
N GLU A 282 11.61 -17.21 10.06
CA GLU A 282 12.33 -18.46 10.28
C GLU A 282 13.57 -18.50 9.37
N LYS A 283 14.73 -18.67 9.98
CA LYS A 283 15.99 -18.89 9.30
C LYS A 283 16.65 -20.15 9.87
N GLU A 284 16.95 -21.11 9.00
CA GLU A 284 17.66 -22.34 9.38
C GLU A 284 17.03 -23.12 10.56
N GLY A 285 15.70 -23.03 10.72
CA GLY A 285 14.95 -23.70 11.80
C GLY A 285 14.91 -22.93 13.12
N GLU A 286 15.49 -21.72 13.19
CA GLU A 286 15.39 -20.82 14.33
C GLU A 286 14.56 -19.57 13.99
N MET A 287 13.76 -19.12 14.97
CA MET A 287 12.98 -17.89 14.84
C MET A 287 13.85 -16.69 15.21
N GLU A 288 14.16 -15.86 14.21
CA GLU A 288 14.91 -14.61 14.39
C GLU A 288 13.98 -13.39 14.35
N SER A 289 14.32 -12.35 15.11
CA SER A 289 13.67 -11.03 15.00
C SER A 289 14.56 -10.09 14.19
N LEU A 290 13.98 -9.33 13.28
CA LEU A 290 14.68 -8.26 12.58
C LEU A 290 14.98 -7.12 13.56
N SER A 291 15.91 -6.24 13.20
CA SER A 291 16.21 -5.02 13.97
C SER A 291 14.95 -4.19 14.21
N ASP A 292 14.95 -3.37 15.27
CA ASP A 292 13.78 -2.55 15.62
C ASP A 292 13.34 -1.64 14.46
N SER A 293 14.29 -1.09 13.70
CA SER A 293 13.99 -0.16 12.62
C SER A 293 13.36 -0.86 11.40
N VAL A 294 13.89 -2.03 11.02
CA VAL A 294 13.34 -2.87 9.95
C VAL A 294 11.98 -3.42 10.37
N SER A 295 11.88 -3.93 11.61
CA SER A 295 10.62 -4.44 12.16
C SER A 295 9.53 -3.36 12.16
N GLU A 296 9.83 -2.15 12.65
CA GLU A 296 8.88 -1.04 12.59
C GLU A 296 8.48 -0.71 11.15
N HIS A 297 9.44 -0.71 10.22
CA HIS A 297 9.18 -0.39 8.83
C HIS A 297 8.21 -1.39 8.18
N LEU A 298 8.47 -2.70 8.31
CA LEU A 298 7.63 -3.76 7.72
C LEU A 298 6.26 -3.84 8.39
N VAL A 299 6.18 -3.70 9.72
CA VAL A 299 4.90 -3.69 10.45
C VAL A 299 4.05 -2.46 10.08
N GLU A 300 4.67 -1.28 9.95
CA GLU A 300 3.95 -0.05 9.59
C GLU A 300 3.55 0.02 8.12
N SER A 301 4.26 -0.68 7.23
CA SER A 301 3.94 -0.81 5.81
C SER A 301 3.03 -1.99 5.47
N TRP A 302 2.71 -2.86 6.46
CA TRP A 302 1.90 -4.07 6.25
C TRP A 302 2.55 -5.06 5.28
N ASP A 303 3.85 -5.28 5.45
CA ASP A 303 4.62 -6.16 4.58
C ASP A 303 4.52 -7.65 4.98
N SER A 304 3.32 -8.22 4.88
CA SER A 304 3.04 -9.64 5.19
C SER A 304 2.02 -10.22 4.21
N GLU A 305 1.99 -11.54 4.02
CA GLU A 305 1.02 -12.17 3.11
C GLU A 305 -0.42 -12.04 3.61
N ILE A 306 -0.61 -12.13 4.93
CA ILE A 306 -1.89 -11.92 5.62
C ILE A 306 -1.68 -10.90 6.74
N VAL A 307 -2.53 -9.87 6.77
CA VAL A 307 -2.52 -8.84 7.81
C VAL A 307 -3.86 -8.80 8.52
N VAL A 308 -3.86 -9.00 9.84
CA VAL A 308 -5.05 -8.86 10.69
C VAL A 308 -5.01 -7.50 11.39
N SER A 309 -6.02 -6.66 11.15
CA SER A 309 -6.01 -5.27 11.64
C SER A 309 -7.42 -4.74 11.97
N THR A 310 -7.49 -3.44 12.25
CA THR A 310 -8.73 -2.74 12.61
C THR A 310 -9.25 -1.86 11.48
N PHE A 311 -10.56 -1.59 11.48
CA PHE A 311 -11.15 -0.58 10.57
C PHE A 311 -10.44 0.76 10.70
N VAL A 312 -10.05 1.15 11.92
CA VAL A 312 -9.32 2.40 12.17
C VAL A 312 -7.98 2.39 11.44
N GLN A 313 -7.21 1.30 11.51
CA GLN A 313 -5.92 1.20 10.82
C GLN A 313 -6.07 1.23 9.30
N LEU A 314 -7.07 0.52 8.75
CA LEU A 314 -7.35 0.55 7.31
C LEU A 314 -7.79 1.95 6.85
N LEU A 315 -8.88 2.47 7.41
CA LEU A 315 -9.49 3.71 6.96
C LEU A 315 -8.60 4.93 7.20
N HIS A 316 -7.83 4.97 8.31
CA HIS A 316 -6.85 6.04 8.51
C HIS A 316 -5.62 5.94 7.61
N SER A 317 -5.39 4.81 6.94
CA SER A 317 -4.32 4.69 5.94
C SER A 317 -4.80 5.09 4.54
N ILE A 318 -6.12 5.09 4.32
CA ILE A 318 -6.73 5.58 3.08
C ILE A 318 -7.05 7.08 3.19
N PHE A 319 -7.72 7.51 4.26
CA PHE A 319 -8.14 8.89 4.49
C PHE A 319 -7.15 9.66 5.37
N THR A 320 -5.97 9.93 4.82
CA THR A 320 -4.98 10.74 5.53
C THR A 320 -4.04 11.45 4.58
N ASN A 321 -3.51 12.57 5.04
CA ASN A 321 -2.40 13.26 4.41
C ASN A 321 -1.07 13.02 5.17
N ARG A 322 -1.11 12.26 6.28
CA ARG A 322 0.04 12.03 7.16
C ARG A 322 0.94 10.94 6.59
N ASN A 323 2.20 11.28 6.37
CA ASN A 323 3.24 10.39 5.83
C ASN A 323 3.26 9.02 6.51
N ARG A 324 3.36 8.99 7.85
CA ARG A 324 3.48 7.73 8.59
C ARG A 324 2.31 6.76 8.35
N LYS A 325 1.09 7.27 8.18
CA LYS A 325 -0.10 6.45 7.96
C LYS A 325 -0.23 5.98 6.51
N LEU A 326 0.22 6.78 5.55
CA LEU A 326 0.22 6.43 4.13
C LEU A 326 1.23 5.32 3.78
N LYS A 327 2.19 5.00 4.66
CA LYS A 327 3.26 4.01 4.38
C LYS A 327 2.76 2.65 3.92
N LYS A 328 1.59 2.22 4.36
CA LYS A 328 1.01 0.92 3.99
C LYS A 328 0.08 0.93 2.79
N PHE A 329 -0.27 2.10 2.27
CA PHE A 329 -1.28 2.20 1.22
C PHE A 329 -0.89 1.42 -0.04
N HIS A 330 0.40 1.38 -0.42
CA HIS A 330 0.87 0.55 -1.53
C HIS A 330 0.61 -0.96 -1.34
N ASN A 331 0.66 -1.46 -0.11
CA ASN A 331 0.33 -2.86 0.23
C ASN A 331 -1.19 -3.09 0.38
N ILE A 332 -2.00 -2.03 0.49
CA ILE A 332 -3.48 -2.09 0.40
C ILE A 332 -3.93 -2.18 -1.06
N VAL A 333 -3.25 -1.48 -1.97
CA VAL A 333 -3.51 -1.59 -3.41
C VAL A 333 -3.25 -3.03 -3.86
N ASN A 334 -4.10 -3.54 -4.75
CA ASN A 334 -3.98 -4.91 -5.28
C ASN A 334 -4.09 -6.02 -4.21
N SER A 335 -4.75 -5.75 -3.07
CA SER A 335 -5.00 -6.73 -2.00
C SER A 335 -6.43 -7.28 -2.04
N ILE A 336 -6.65 -8.38 -1.34
CA ILE A 336 -7.98 -8.88 -0.95
C ILE A 336 -8.26 -8.35 0.46
N ILE A 337 -9.19 -7.41 0.59
CA ILE A 337 -9.59 -6.82 1.86
C ILE A 337 -10.85 -7.52 2.35
N ILE A 338 -10.81 -8.08 3.56
CA ILE A 338 -11.95 -8.71 4.21
C ILE A 338 -12.41 -7.78 5.32
N LEU A 339 -13.68 -7.38 5.29
CA LEU A 339 -14.28 -6.47 6.25
C LEU A 339 -15.29 -7.22 7.09
N ASP A 340 -14.83 -7.73 8.23
CA ASP A 340 -15.67 -8.47 9.17
C ASP A 340 -16.47 -7.54 10.06
N GLU A 341 -17.76 -7.88 10.23
CA GLU A 341 -18.71 -7.08 10.99
C GLU A 341 -18.80 -5.64 10.45
N VAL A 342 -18.89 -5.49 9.11
CA VAL A 342 -18.88 -4.17 8.44
C VAL A 342 -19.98 -3.22 8.93
N GLN A 343 -21.09 -3.77 9.43
CA GLN A 343 -22.17 -3.02 10.10
C GLN A 343 -21.71 -2.21 11.31
N SER A 344 -20.54 -2.52 11.89
CA SER A 344 -19.96 -1.79 13.02
C SER A 344 -19.43 -0.41 12.63
N ILE A 345 -19.21 -0.14 11.34
CA ILE A 345 -18.82 1.19 10.87
C ILE A 345 -19.96 2.17 11.17
N PRO A 346 -19.70 3.33 11.80
CA PRO A 346 -20.75 4.33 12.02
C PRO A 346 -21.45 4.76 10.72
N HIS A 347 -22.78 4.77 10.73
CA HIS A 347 -23.62 5.07 9.55
C HIS A 347 -23.20 6.33 8.78
N ARG A 348 -22.76 7.37 9.50
CA ARG A 348 -22.27 8.64 8.89
C ARG A 348 -21.09 8.47 7.92
N TYR A 349 -20.34 7.37 8.01
CA TYR A 349 -19.20 7.09 7.15
C TYR A 349 -19.51 6.11 6.01
N TRP A 350 -20.71 5.52 5.95
CA TRP A 350 -21.03 4.47 4.98
C TRP A 350 -20.91 4.93 3.53
N ASN A 351 -21.38 6.13 3.22
CA ASN A 351 -21.25 6.67 1.87
C ASN A 351 -19.77 6.87 1.49
N LEU A 352 -18.98 7.47 2.37
CA LEU A 352 -17.54 7.67 2.14
C LEU A 352 -16.82 6.34 1.90
N VAL A 353 -17.08 5.34 2.75
CA VAL A 353 -16.49 4.00 2.64
C VAL A 353 -16.90 3.32 1.35
N ARG A 354 -18.18 3.39 0.99
CA ARG A 354 -18.72 2.82 -0.26
C ARG A 354 -18.06 3.43 -1.48
N GLU A 355 -18.09 4.75 -1.63
CA GLU A 355 -17.49 5.44 -2.80
C GLU A 355 -16.00 5.12 -2.93
N THR A 356 -15.29 5.09 -1.81
CA THR A 356 -13.85 4.79 -1.79
C THR A 356 -13.57 3.36 -2.22
N PHE A 357 -14.32 2.39 -1.70
CA PHE A 357 -14.16 0.98 -2.04
C PHE A 357 -14.62 0.66 -3.46
N THR A 358 -15.63 1.35 -3.98
CA THR A 358 -15.97 1.31 -5.41
C THR A 358 -14.82 1.83 -6.26
N ALA A 359 -14.22 2.98 -5.92
CA ALA A 359 -13.07 3.52 -6.65
C ALA A 359 -11.83 2.60 -6.57
N MET A 360 -11.63 1.93 -5.44
CA MET A 360 -10.51 0.98 -5.24
C MET A 360 -10.62 -0.27 -6.13
N GLN A 361 -11.79 -0.60 -6.69
CA GLN A 361 -11.88 -1.66 -7.71
C GLN A 361 -11.00 -1.35 -8.93
N GLY A 362 -10.87 -0.07 -9.29
CA GLY A 362 -10.06 0.40 -10.42
C GLY A 362 -8.56 0.13 -10.25
N ILE A 363 -8.09 -0.07 -9.02
CA ILE A 363 -6.69 -0.37 -8.69
C ILE A 363 -6.48 -1.84 -8.26
N LEU A 364 -7.32 -2.74 -8.78
CA LEU A 364 -7.27 -4.20 -8.62
C LEU A 364 -7.49 -4.71 -7.17
N THR A 365 -7.97 -3.87 -6.26
CA THR A 365 -8.34 -4.32 -4.92
C THR A 365 -9.66 -5.08 -4.95
N VAL A 366 -9.70 -6.27 -4.34
CA VAL A 366 -10.93 -7.03 -4.11
C VAL A 366 -11.39 -6.84 -2.67
N ILE A 367 -12.68 -6.67 -2.46
CA ILE A 367 -13.28 -6.33 -1.17
C ILE A 367 -14.37 -7.34 -0.86
N LEU A 368 -14.20 -8.04 0.26
CA LEU A 368 -15.07 -9.09 0.76
C LEU A 368 -15.76 -8.61 2.03
N PHE A 369 -17.06 -8.38 1.93
CA PHE A 369 -17.91 -8.02 3.05
C PHE A 369 -18.40 -9.28 3.76
N LEU A 370 -18.27 -9.27 5.07
CA LEU A 370 -18.60 -10.38 5.96
C LEU A 370 -19.73 -9.98 6.91
#